data_AF-A0A9P7CSN3-F1
#
_entry.id   AF-A0A9P7CSN3-F1
#
_cell.length_a   1.000
_cell.length_b   1.000
_cell.length_c   1.000
_cell.angle_alpha   90.00
_cell.angle_beta   90.00
_cell.angle_gamma   90.00
#
_symmetry.space_group_name_H-M   'P 1'
#
loop_
_entity.id
_entity.type
_entity.pdbx_description
1 polymer ?
#
loop_
_entity_poly.entity_id
_entity_poly.type
_entity_poly.pdbx_seq_one_letter_code
_entity_poly.pdbx_strand_id
1 'polypeptide(L)'
;MSEYDSLFGWESPSTTNPKRVGRKPLKYEMTAVDQTTKKRLQNRTAQKNYRERKNNLIQTLQDRIRELEESKDAQKNQLLNEISNLKRENELLKEDLRLLKEEIHSDSFKPAHYNIVKDNNVLQCAPENKEVCKSKVLKILSQSKGAYRRIIQVHADVMSYCPGLKAEQLPYTLQRKIEYEPSTIASEEDIDNYIHCINDTYL
;
A
#
# COMPACT_ATOMS: atom_id res chain seq x y z
N MET A 1 53.65 -33.63 20.28
CA MET A 1 53.38 -32.57 21.27
C MET A 1 52.24 -31.75 20.72
N SER A 2 51.02 -31.72 21.23
CA SER A 2 50.39 -32.07 22.51
C SER A 2 49.62 -33.41 22.43
N GLU A 3 49.60 -34.34 23.40
CA GLU A 3 49.52 -34.29 24.87
C GLU A 3 48.11 -33.90 25.37
N TYR A 4 47.20 -34.90 25.40
CA TYR A 4 46.10 -35.16 26.36
C TYR A 4 44.91 -35.98 25.79
N ASP A 5 45.17 -36.98 24.94
CA ASP A 5 44.21 -38.07 24.65
C ASP A 5 44.56 -39.31 25.48
N SER A 6 44.24 -39.29 26.77
CA SER A 6 44.22 -40.48 27.62
C SER A 6 43.56 -40.16 28.95
N LEU A 7 42.27 -40.49 29.11
CA LEU A 7 41.67 -40.92 30.38
C LEU A 7 40.18 -41.21 30.17
N PHE A 8 39.80 -42.35 29.58
CA PHE A 8 38.55 -43.06 29.90
C PHE A 8 38.66 -44.48 29.35
N GLY A 9 39.39 -45.32 30.09
CA GLY A 9 39.42 -46.76 29.88
C GLY A 9 38.05 -47.36 30.22
N TRP A 10 37.38 -47.93 29.22
CA TRP A 10 36.24 -48.80 29.44
C TRP A 10 36.78 -50.23 29.55
N GLU A 11 37.14 -50.64 30.76
CA GLU A 11 37.34 -52.06 31.06
C GLU A 11 35.98 -52.77 30.99
N SER A 12 35.90 -53.78 30.12
CA SER A 12 34.77 -54.71 30.06
C SER A 12 35.13 -55.97 30.85
N PRO A 13 34.38 -56.38 31.88
CA PRO A 13 34.60 -57.68 32.48
C PRO A 13 33.79 -58.77 31.76
N SER A 14 34.53 -59.78 31.33
CA SER A 14 34.07 -61.04 30.75
C SER A 14 33.32 -61.95 31.76
N THR A 15 32.47 -62.79 31.16
CA THR A 15 31.63 -63.90 31.66
C THR A 15 32.21 -64.85 32.73
N THR A 16 31.37 -65.34 33.67
CA THR A 16 31.16 -66.80 34.02
C THR A 16 30.11 -67.05 35.15
N ASN A 17 29.00 -67.73 34.79
CA ASN A 17 28.15 -68.78 35.47
C ASN A 17 27.90 -68.84 37.02
N PRO A 18 26.92 -69.63 37.56
CA PRO A 18 25.59 -70.12 37.12
C PRO A 18 24.45 -69.90 38.17
N LYS A 19 23.23 -70.37 37.83
CA LYS A 19 21.91 -70.24 38.51
C LYS A 19 21.88 -70.56 40.02
N ARG A 20 21.15 -69.75 40.80
CA ARG A 20 20.49 -70.16 42.06
C ARG A 20 18.97 -69.88 42.00
N VAL A 21 18.22 -70.97 42.08
CA VAL A 21 16.77 -71.05 42.31
C VAL A 21 16.39 -70.38 43.64
N GLY A 22 15.25 -69.69 43.65
CA GLY A 22 14.62 -69.15 44.86
C GLY A 22 14.82 -67.64 45.07
N ARG A 23 14.11 -66.80 44.29
CA ARG A 23 13.79 -65.44 44.72
C ARG A 23 12.30 -65.20 44.54
N LYS A 24 11.64 -64.84 45.64
CA LYS A 24 10.30 -64.23 45.67
C LYS A 24 10.22 -63.14 44.59
N PRO A 25 9.07 -62.90 43.93
CA PRO A 25 8.95 -61.78 43.00
C PRO A 25 9.31 -60.50 43.75
N LEU A 26 10.49 -59.96 43.45
CA LEU A 26 10.90 -58.65 43.93
C LEU A 26 9.93 -57.68 43.28
N LYS A 27 9.01 -57.10 44.06
CA LYS A 27 8.47 -55.80 43.69
C LYS A 27 9.70 -54.93 43.46
N TYR A 28 9.94 -54.56 42.20
CA TYR A 28 11.04 -53.69 41.80
C TYR A 28 10.71 -52.30 42.37
N GLU A 29 10.98 -52.12 43.65
CA GLU A 29 10.99 -50.81 44.28
C GLU A 29 12.25 -50.13 43.77
N MET A 30 12.05 -49.38 42.68
CA MET A 30 13.08 -48.59 42.01
C MET A 30 13.76 -47.71 43.06
N THR A 31 15.05 -47.93 43.29
CA THR A 31 15.77 -47.27 44.37
C THR A 31 15.80 -45.76 44.15
N ALA A 32 15.99 -44.97 45.22
CA ALA A 32 16.08 -43.51 45.10
C ALA A 32 17.16 -43.08 44.08
N VAL A 33 18.25 -43.85 43.96
CA VAL A 33 19.32 -43.64 42.97
C VAL A 33 18.80 -43.82 41.54
N ASP A 34 18.05 -44.89 41.27
CA ASP A 34 17.44 -45.16 39.95
C ASP A 34 16.40 -44.10 39.56
N GLN A 35 15.69 -43.56 40.54
CA GLN A 35 14.76 -42.45 40.31
C GLN A 35 15.49 -41.15 39.94
N THR A 36 16.65 -40.88 40.55
CA THR A 36 17.46 -39.70 40.22
C THR A 36 18.10 -39.78 38.84
N THR A 37 18.60 -40.96 38.43
CA THR A 37 19.16 -41.17 37.09
C THR A 37 18.10 -41.03 36.01
N LYS A 38 16.89 -41.58 36.23
CA LYS A 38 15.74 -41.39 35.33
C LYS A 38 15.38 -39.90 35.18
N LYS A 39 15.31 -39.15 36.28
CA LYS A 39 15.04 -37.70 36.25
C LYS A 39 16.12 -36.92 35.50
N ARG A 40 17.40 -37.24 35.70
CA ARG A 40 18.52 -36.62 34.96
C ARG A 40 18.42 -36.86 33.46
N LEU A 41 18.11 -38.10 33.05
CA LEU A 41 17.93 -38.44 31.64
C LEU A 41 16.73 -37.70 31.04
N GLN A 42 15.59 -37.66 31.74
CA GLN A 42 14.40 -36.94 31.30
C GLN A 42 14.68 -35.43 31.13
N ASN A 43 15.35 -34.79 32.09
CA ASN A 43 15.72 -33.38 31.99
C ASN A 43 16.69 -33.11 30.84
N ARG A 44 17.64 -34.01 30.60
CA ARG A 44 18.56 -33.92 29.45
C ARG A 44 17.79 -33.98 28.14
N THR A 45 16.86 -34.93 28.00
CA THR A 45 16.01 -35.06 26.82
C THR A 45 15.09 -33.85 26.66
N ALA A 46 14.46 -33.38 27.74
CA ALA A 46 13.61 -32.19 27.73
C ALA A 46 14.38 -30.95 27.28
N GLN A 47 15.61 -30.77 27.77
CA GLN A 47 16.48 -29.66 27.37
C GLN A 47 16.90 -29.75 25.90
N LYS A 48 17.22 -30.95 25.41
CA LYS A 48 17.50 -31.17 23.99
C LYS A 48 16.29 -30.79 23.14
N ASN A 49 15.10 -31.30 23.47
CA ASN A 49 13.88 -31.00 22.74
C ASN A 49 13.48 -29.52 22.81
N TYR A 50 13.79 -28.84 23.91
CA TYR A 50 13.57 -27.40 24.04
C TYR A 50 14.49 -26.62 23.10
N ARG A 51 15.79 -26.96 23.09
CA ARG A 51 16.76 -26.35 22.16
C ARG A 51 16.40 -26.60 20.70
N GLU A 52 15.99 -27.83 20.37
CA GLU A 52 15.54 -28.19 19.03
C GLU A 52 14.32 -27.39 18.60
N ARG A 53 13.28 -27.30 19.45
CA ARG A 53 12.11 -26.46 19.17
C ARG A 53 12.45 -24.99 18.98
N LYS A 54 13.35 -24.45 19.81
CA LYS A 54 13.82 -23.07 19.68
C LYS A 54 14.55 -22.85 18.35
N ASN A 55 15.44 -23.76 17.97
CA ASN A 55 16.17 -23.68 16.71
C ASN A 55 15.22 -23.77 15.52
N ASN A 56 14.24 -24.68 15.56
CA ASN A 56 13.23 -24.80 14.50
C ASN A 56 12.41 -23.51 14.36
N LEU A 57 11.99 -22.89 15.46
CA LEU A 57 11.29 -21.61 15.42
C LEU A 57 12.16 -20.50 14.81
N ILE A 58 13.44 -20.40 15.21
CA ILE A 58 14.37 -19.43 14.65
C ILE A 58 14.52 -19.65 13.14
N GLN A 59 14.67 -20.90 12.71
CA GLN A 59 14.78 -21.25 11.30
C GLN A 59 13.51 -20.85 10.54
N THR A 60 12.32 -21.19 11.04
CA THR A 60 11.04 -20.78 10.42
C THR A 60 10.90 -19.27 10.32
N LEU A 61 11.33 -18.52 11.35
CA LEU A 61 11.29 -17.07 11.32
C LEU A 61 12.28 -16.50 10.28
N GLN A 62 13.49 -17.05 10.20
CA GLN A 62 14.47 -16.66 9.19
C GLN A 62 13.99 -16.94 7.77
N ASP A 63 13.39 -18.11 7.55
CA ASP A 63 12.81 -18.46 6.25
C ASP A 63 11.63 -17.55 5.91
N ARG A 64 10.78 -17.22 6.90
CA ARG A 64 9.68 -16.27 6.69
C ARG A 64 10.16 -14.86 6.35
N ILE A 65 11.22 -14.40 7.00
CA ILE A 65 11.84 -13.10 6.68
C ILE A 65 12.36 -13.13 5.24
N ARG A 66 13.10 -14.17 4.86
CA ARG A 66 13.63 -14.34 3.49
C ARG A 66 12.51 -14.32 2.45
N GLU A 67 11.43 -15.10 2.65
CA GLU A 67 10.28 -15.12 1.75
C GLU A 67 9.64 -13.73 1.59
N LEU A 68 9.49 -12.99 2.69
CA LEU A 68 8.92 -11.65 2.67
C LEU A 68 9.82 -10.65 1.94
N GLU A 69 11.13 -10.74 2.13
CA GLU A 69 12.11 -9.92 1.42
C GLU A 69 12.11 -10.23 -0.08
N GLU A 70 12.14 -11.51 -0.48
CA GLU A 70 12.06 -11.94 -1.87
C GLU A 70 10.75 -11.49 -2.54
N SER A 71 9.62 -11.63 -1.85
CA SER A 71 8.32 -11.19 -2.35
C SER A 71 8.29 -9.67 -2.55
N LYS A 72 8.82 -8.92 -1.59
CA LYS A 72 8.92 -7.45 -1.67
C LYS A 72 9.81 -7.02 -2.84
N ASP A 73 10.95 -7.66 -3.03
CA ASP A 73 11.86 -7.34 -4.14
C ASP A 73 11.26 -7.70 -5.50
N ALA A 74 10.54 -8.82 -5.60
CA ALA A 74 9.79 -9.17 -6.79
C ALA A 74 8.73 -8.11 -7.14
N GLN A 75 7.93 -7.67 -6.16
CA GLN A 75 6.94 -6.60 -6.35
C GLN A 75 7.59 -5.28 -6.75
N LYS A 76 8.69 -4.90 -6.08
CA LYS A 76 9.45 -3.70 -6.43
C LYS A 76 9.95 -3.74 -7.88
N ASN A 77 10.49 -4.86 -8.32
CA ASN A 77 10.97 -5.03 -9.69
C ASN A 77 9.83 -4.96 -10.71
N GLN A 78 8.68 -5.57 -10.41
CA GLN A 78 7.48 -5.44 -11.24
C GLN A 78 7.05 -3.98 -11.39
N LEU A 79 6.96 -3.23 -10.28
CA LEU A 79 6.59 -1.82 -10.31
C LEU A 79 7.61 -0.96 -11.08
N LEU A 80 8.91 -1.22 -10.93
CA LEU A 80 9.95 -0.51 -11.67
C LEU A 80 9.85 -0.77 -13.18
N ASN A 81 9.57 -2.00 -13.58
CA ASN A 81 9.35 -2.35 -14.99
C ASN A 81 8.11 -1.64 -15.54
N GLU A 82 7.02 -1.61 -14.78
CA GLU A 82 5.80 -0.92 -15.19
C GLU A 82 6.00 0.58 -15.33
N ILE A 83 6.69 1.21 -14.37
CA ILE A 83 7.06 2.64 -14.47
C ILE A 83 7.91 2.90 -15.71
N SER A 84 8.86 2.02 -16.02
CA SER A 84 9.70 2.14 -17.22
C SER A 84 8.86 2.05 -18.51
N ASN A 85 7.89 1.14 -18.55
CA ASN A 85 6.97 0.99 -19.68
C ASN A 85 6.07 2.21 -19.86
N LEU A 86 5.42 2.66 -18.79
CA LEU A 86 4.55 3.83 -18.80
C LEU A 86 5.29 5.11 -19.18
N LYS A 87 6.55 5.27 -18.76
CA LYS A 87 7.39 6.40 -19.17
C LYS A 87 7.64 6.39 -20.67
N ARG A 88 8.01 5.23 -21.23
CA ARG A 88 8.25 5.06 -22.67
C ARG A 88 6.98 5.35 -23.48
N GLU A 89 5.84 4.81 -23.05
CA GLU A 89 4.56 5.07 -23.70
C GLU A 89 4.18 6.55 -23.63
N ASN A 90 4.39 7.20 -22.49
CA ASN A 90 4.18 8.64 -22.36
C ASN A 90 5.08 9.45 -23.30
N GLU A 91 6.33 9.06 -23.47
CA GLU A 91 7.27 9.72 -24.39
C GLU A 91 6.80 9.58 -25.85
N LEU A 92 6.38 8.37 -26.24
CA LEU A 92 5.82 8.12 -27.58
C LEU A 92 4.55 8.95 -27.82
N LEU A 93 3.60 8.92 -26.90
CA LEU A 93 2.34 9.68 -27.03
C LEU A 93 2.59 11.20 -27.05
N LYS A 94 3.57 11.69 -26.29
CA LYS A 94 3.96 13.12 -26.35
C LYS A 94 4.55 13.49 -27.70
N GLU A 95 5.32 12.59 -28.29
CA GLU A 95 5.91 12.79 -29.61
C GLU A 95 4.83 12.74 -30.70
N ASP A 96 3.91 11.78 -30.67
CA ASP A 96 2.76 11.72 -31.58
C ASP A 96 1.90 12.98 -31.48
N LEU A 97 1.64 13.46 -30.25
CA LEU A 97 0.93 14.72 -30.03
C LEU A 97 1.71 15.94 -30.53
N ARG A 98 3.05 15.89 -30.55
CA ARG A 98 3.89 16.95 -31.09
C ARG A 98 3.77 16.99 -32.61
N LEU A 99 3.94 15.83 -33.26
CA LEU A 99 3.82 15.68 -34.71
C LEU A 99 2.43 16.08 -35.21
N LEU A 100 1.36 15.61 -34.56
CA LEU A 100 -0.01 15.97 -34.94
C LEU A 100 -0.28 17.47 -34.80
N LYS A 101 0.28 18.12 -33.77
CA LYS A 101 0.17 19.58 -33.62
C LYS A 101 0.92 20.32 -34.72
N GLU A 102 2.09 19.82 -35.13
CA GLU A 102 2.88 20.38 -36.22
C GLU A 102 2.12 20.23 -37.56
N GLU A 103 1.51 19.08 -37.84
CA GLU A 103 0.66 18.84 -39.01
C GLU A 103 -0.55 19.79 -39.06
N ILE A 104 -1.26 19.97 -37.94
CA ILE A 104 -2.39 20.92 -37.83
C ILE A 104 -1.93 22.36 -38.09
N HIS A 105 -0.69 22.72 -37.75
CA HIS A 105 -0.15 24.06 -38.04
C HIS A 105 0.37 24.21 -39.47
N SER A 106 0.79 23.11 -40.13
CA SER A 106 1.31 23.14 -41.50
C SER A 106 0.22 23.07 -42.57
N ASP A 107 -0.89 22.36 -42.30
CA ASP A 107 -2.03 22.38 -43.18
C ASP A 107 -2.79 23.70 -43.02
N SER A 108 -2.84 24.49 -44.10
CA SER A 108 -3.72 25.66 -44.27
C SER A 108 -5.22 25.29 -44.29
N PHE A 109 -5.62 24.25 -43.59
CA PHE A 109 -7.00 23.87 -43.37
C PHE A 109 -7.54 24.73 -42.23
N LYS A 110 -8.23 25.84 -42.58
CA LYS A 110 -8.99 26.63 -41.60
C LYS A 110 -9.98 25.69 -40.91
N PRO A 111 -9.76 25.28 -39.65
CA PRO A 111 -10.83 24.63 -38.92
C PRO A 111 -11.90 25.70 -38.74
N ALA A 112 -13.17 25.36 -38.93
CA ALA A 112 -14.23 26.19 -38.41
C ALA A 112 -13.91 26.39 -36.91
N HIS A 113 -13.48 27.61 -36.57
CA HIS A 113 -12.95 27.97 -35.27
C HIS A 113 -13.97 27.64 -34.17
N TYR A 114 -13.78 26.54 -33.46
CA TYR A 114 -14.04 26.56 -32.03
C TYR A 114 -12.80 27.18 -31.41
N ASN A 115 -12.83 28.49 -31.21
CA ASN A 115 -11.82 29.20 -30.46
C ASN A 115 -11.80 28.66 -29.03
N ILE A 116 -10.99 27.64 -28.75
CA ILE A 116 -10.46 27.45 -27.39
C ILE A 116 -9.44 28.56 -27.22
N VAL A 117 -9.98 29.73 -26.92
CA VAL A 117 -9.27 30.85 -26.38
C VAL A 117 -8.47 30.34 -25.17
N LYS A 118 -7.16 30.15 -25.36
CA LYS A 118 -6.16 30.09 -24.28
C LYS A 118 -5.91 31.49 -23.71
N ASP A 119 -6.94 32.34 -23.66
CA ASP A 119 -6.86 33.55 -22.87
C ASP A 119 -7.26 33.15 -21.46
N ASN A 120 -6.25 33.12 -20.59
CA ASN A 120 -6.39 33.23 -19.14
C ASN A 120 -7.07 34.56 -18.70
N ASN A 121 -7.78 35.25 -19.61
CA ASN A 121 -8.33 36.59 -19.43
C ASN A 121 -9.84 36.71 -19.68
N VAL A 122 -10.57 35.63 -19.98
CA VAL A 122 -12.05 35.67 -19.84
C VAL A 122 -12.39 35.37 -18.37
N LEU A 123 -11.99 36.30 -17.50
CA LEU A 123 -12.16 36.24 -16.04
C LEU A 123 -13.52 36.76 -15.57
N GLN A 124 -14.43 37.10 -16.48
CA GLN A 124 -15.77 37.53 -16.13
C GLN A 124 -16.77 37.01 -17.14
N CYS A 125 -17.76 36.28 -16.65
CA CYS A 125 -18.84 35.81 -17.49
C CYS A 125 -19.85 36.94 -17.68
N ALA A 126 -19.60 37.72 -18.74
CA ALA A 126 -20.56 38.67 -19.27
C ALA A 126 -21.84 37.93 -19.74
N PRO A 127 -23.02 38.57 -19.68
CA PRO A 127 -24.31 37.95 -20.02
C PRO A 127 -24.34 37.37 -21.44
N GLU A 128 -23.55 37.92 -22.36
CA GLU A 128 -23.42 37.47 -23.75
C GLU A 128 -22.64 36.15 -23.93
N ASN A 129 -21.91 35.67 -22.91
CA ASN A 129 -21.07 34.45 -22.98
C ASN A 129 -21.44 33.39 -21.92
N LYS A 130 -22.68 33.44 -21.40
CA LYS A 130 -23.18 32.60 -20.29
C LYS A 130 -22.98 31.09 -20.53
N GLU A 131 -23.28 30.59 -21.74
CA GLU A 131 -23.17 29.15 -22.08
C GLU A 131 -21.72 28.67 -22.21
N VAL A 132 -20.84 29.50 -22.78
CA VAL A 132 -19.41 29.18 -22.92
C VAL A 132 -18.74 29.17 -21.55
N CYS A 133 -19.12 30.10 -20.68
CA CYS A 133 -18.68 30.15 -19.30
C CYS A 133 -19.13 28.92 -18.50
N LYS A 134 -20.43 28.59 -18.55
CA LYS A 134 -21.00 27.41 -17.89
C LYS A 134 -20.23 26.15 -18.28
N SER A 135 -20.02 25.95 -19.58
CA SER A 135 -19.27 24.80 -20.09
C SER A 135 -17.84 24.74 -19.56
N LYS A 136 -17.16 25.89 -19.40
CA LYS A 136 -15.81 25.95 -18.81
C LYS A 136 -15.82 25.60 -17.32
N VAL A 137 -16.76 26.14 -16.54
CA VAL A 137 -16.85 25.86 -15.10
C VAL A 137 -17.15 24.40 -14.84
N LEU A 138 -18.10 23.81 -15.57
CA LEU A 138 -18.43 22.38 -15.47
C LEU A 138 -17.23 21.50 -15.81
N LYS A 139 -16.40 21.91 -16.78
CA LYS A 139 -15.16 21.20 -17.12
C LYS A 139 -14.12 21.29 -16.01
N ILE A 140 -13.97 22.44 -15.36
CA ILE A 140 -13.04 22.62 -14.24
C ILE A 140 -13.49 21.79 -13.04
N LEU A 141 -14.80 21.77 -12.76
CA LEU A 141 -15.38 20.96 -11.69
C LEU A 141 -15.19 19.46 -11.96
N SER A 142 -15.48 19.00 -13.18
CA SER A 142 -15.28 17.58 -13.53
C SER A 142 -13.81 17.16 -13.46
N GLN A 143 -12.88 18.04 -13.83
CA GLN A 143 -11.44 17.82 -13.66
C GLN A 143 -10.98 17.84 -12.19
N SER A 144 -11.74 18.51 -11.32
CA SER A 144 -11.46 18.56 -9.88
C SER A 144 -11.98 17.31 -9.15
N LYS A 145 -12.77 16.45 -9.81
CA LYS A 145 -13.22 15.17 -9.26
C LYS A 145 -12.03 14.22 -9.09
N GLY A 146 -11.85 13.71 -7.87
CA GLY A 146 -10.70 12.87 -7.52
C GLY A 146 -9.36 13.62 -7.43
N ALA A 147 -9.34 14.95 -7.56
CA ALA A 147 -8.14 15.75 -7.38
C ALA A 147 -7.98 16.20 -5.92
N TYR A 148 -6.73 16.36 -5.45
CA TYR A 148 -6.41 16.87 -4.11
C TYR A 148 -6.59 18.41 -4.04
N ARG A 149 -7.80 18.89 -4.30
CA ARG A 149 -8.13 20.32 -4.23
C ARG A 149 -8.91 20.64 -2.97
N ARG A 150 -8.59 21.76 -2.32
CA ARG A 150 -9.33 22.22 -1.15
C ARG A 150 -10.64 22.87 -1.54
N ILE A 151 -11.65 22.78 -0.69
CA ILE A 151 -12.99 23.35 -0.92
C ILE A 151 -12.91 24.84 -1.23
N ILE A 152 -12.08 25.60 -0.51
CA ILE A 152 -11.88 27.03 -0.79
C ILE A 152 -11.32 27.31 -2.19
N GLN A 153 -10.47 26.43 -2.73
CA GLN A 153 -9.90 26.59 -4.06
C GLN A 153 -10.94 26.32 -5.14
N VAL A 154 -11.73 25.26 -4.96
CA VAL A 154 -12.84 24.94 -5.87
C VAL A 154 -13.89 26.06 -5.84
N HIS A 155 -14.22 26.56 -4.64
CA HIS A 155 -15.17 27.65 -4.48
C HIS A 155 -14.67 28.94 -5.15
N ALA A 156 -13.40 29.30 -4.96
CA ALA A 156 -12.80 30.47 -5.58
C ALA A 156 -12.80 30.38 -7.12
N ASP A 157 -12.48 29.21 -7.68
CA ASP A 157 -12.57 28.98 -9.12
C ASP A 157 -14.00 29.18 -9.61
N VAL A 158 -14.98 28.55 -8.96
CA VAL A 158 -16.40 28.69 -9.33
C VAL A 158 -16.84 30.16 -9.27
N MET A 159 -16.47 30.89 -8.21
CA MET A 159 -16.82 32.31 -8.06
C MET A 159 -16.12 33.22 -9.07
N SER A 160 -14.91 32.88 -9.50
CA SER A 160 -14.18 33.64 -10.51
C SER A 160 -14.90 33.63 -11.87
N TYR A 161 -15.61 32.54 -12.19
CA TYR A 161 -16.39 32.43 -13.41
C TYR A 161 -17.86 32.79 -13.21
N CYS A 162 -18.44 32.48 -12.04
CA CYS A 162 -19.85 32.73 -11.74
C CYS A 162 -19.99 33.69 -10.55
N PRO A 163 -19.71 35.00 -10.70
CA PRO A 163 -19.82 35.96 -9.61
C PRO A 163 -21.27 36.17 -9.11
N GLY A 164 -22.26 35.70 -9.87
CA GLY A 164 -23.68 35.73 -9.49
C GLY A 164 -24.15 34.54 -8.66
N LEU A 165 -23.34 33.49 -8.50
CA LEU A 165 -23.67 32.35 -7.66
C LEU A 165 -23.51 32.77 -6.19
N LYS A 166 -24.61 32.79 -5.43
CA LYS A 166 -24.53 33.05 -3.99
C LYS A 166 -24.26 31.74 -3.26
N ALA A 167 -23.45 31.77 -2.21
CA ALA A 167 -23.21 30.59 -1.37
C ALA A 167 -24.54 29.99 -0.85
N GLU A 168 -25.53 30.84 -0.58
CA GLU A 168 -26.90 30.48 -0.16
C GLU A 168 -27.66 29.57 -1.15
N GLN A 169 -27.25 29.53 -2.43
CA GLN A 169 -27.87 28.69 -3.46
C GLN A 169 -27.28 27.27 -3.51
N LEU A 170 -26.15 27.04 -2.82
CA LEU A 170 -25.54 25.72 -2.71
C LEU A 170 -26.27 24.89 -1.65
N PRO A 171 -26.20 23.55 -1.71
CA PRO A 171 -26.65 22.70 -0.62
C PRO A 171 -26.03 23.10 0.73
N TYR A 172 -26.81 23.02 1.80
CA TYR A 172 -26.39 23.42 3.16
C TYR A 172 -25.09 22.73 3.64
N THR A 173 -24.84 21.51 3.17
CA THR A 173 -23.61 20.76 3.43
C THR A 173 -22.37 21.43 2.83
N LEU A 174 -22.46 21.90 1.58
CA LEU A 174 -21.40 22.66 0.93
C LEU A 174 -21.21 24.02 1.58
N GLN A 175 -22.30 24.72 1.90
CA GLN A 175 -22.25 26.02 2.58
C GLN A 175 -21.43 25.95 3.86
N ARG A 176 -21.75 24.99 4.74
CA ARG A 176 -21.00 24.81 6.00
C ARG A 176 -19.55 24.47 5.77
N LYS A 177 -19.23 23.65 4.77
CA LYS A 177 -17.84 23.30 4.45
C LYS A 177 -17.05 24.50 3.94
N ILE A 178 -17.66 25.39 3.16
CA ILE A 178 -17.04 26.63 2.70
C ILE A 178 -16.78 27.57 3.90
N GLU A 179 -17.75 27.71 4.81
CA GLU A 179 -17.71 28.66 5.92
C GLU A 179 -16.82 28.19 7.08
N TYR A 180 -16.96 26.93 7.51
CA TYR A 180 -16.33 26.40 8.72
C TYR A 180 -15.16 25.46 8.45
N GLU A 181 -15.08 24.85 7.26
CA GLU A 181 -14.05 23.87 6.93
C GLU A 181 -13.32 24.14 5.58
N PRO A 182 -12.91 25.38 5.27
CA PRO A 182 -12.43 25.77 3.94
C PRO A 182 -11.17 25.01 3.47
N SER A 183 -10.39 24.49 4.41
CA SER A 183 -9.13 23.79 4.14
C SER A 183 -9.30 22.29 3.86
N THR A 184 -10.50 21.74 4.03
CA THR A 184 -10.78 20.33 3.76
C THR A 184 -10.69 20.04 2.25
N ILE A 185 -10.32 18.80 1.91
CA ILE A 185 -10.29 18.34 0.53
C ILE A 185 -11.73 18.17 0.05
N ALA A 186 -12.04 18.71 -1.12
CA ALA A 186 -13.37 18.57 -1.71
C ALA A 186 -13.64 17.10 -2.04
N SER A 187 -14.75 16.55 -1.52
CA SER A 187 -15.18 15.21 -1.89
C SER A 187 -15.79 15.19 -3.30
N GLU A 188 -15.93 14.01 -3.89
CA GLU A 188 -16.64 13.87 -5.16
C GLU A 188 -18.10 14.35 -5.07
N GLU A 189 -18.76 14.10 -3.93
CA GLU A 189 -20.10 14.59 -3.64
C GLU A 189 -20.15 16.13 -3.59
N ASP A 190 -19.11 16.76 -3.03
CA ASP A 190 -19.00 18.23 -3.01
C ASP A 190 -18.94 18.79 -4.44
N ILE A 191 -18.16 18.17 -5.31
CA ILE A 191 -18.06 18.56 -6.73
C ILE A 191 -19.37 18.32 -7.49
N ASP A 192 -20.03 17.18 -7.27
CA ASP A 192 -21.29 16.85 -7.93
C ASP A 192 -22.41 17.82 -7.48
N ASN A 193 -22.41 18.24 -6.22
CA ASN A 193 -23.32 19.27 -5.69
C ASN A 193 -23.09 20.65 -6.35
N TYR A 194 -21.83 21.04 -6.60
CA TYR A 194 -21.55 22.26 -7.38
C TYR A 194 -22.06 22.15 -8.82
N ILE A 195 -21.84 21.02 -9.48
CA ILE A 195 -22.29 20.77 -10.86
C ILE A 195 -23.83 20.86 -10.95
N HIS A 196 -24.53 20.21 -10.01
CA HIS A 196 -25.99 20.25 -9.95
C HIS A 196 -26.52 21.68 -9.79
N CYS A 197 -25.99 22.42 -8.81
CA CYS A 197 -26.41 23.79 -8.55
C CYS A 197 -26.18 24.74 -9.75
N ILE A 198 -25.04 24.60 -10.44
CA ILE A 198 -24.72 25.41 -11.63
C ILE A 198 -25.65 25.05 -12.80
N ASN A 199 -26.02 23.78 -12.94
CA ASN A 199 -26.98 23.38 -13.96
C ASN A 199 -28.37 23.95 -13.70
N ASP A 200 -28.84 23.95 -12.45
CA ASP A 200 -30.16 24.47 -12.05
C ASP A 200 -30.26 25.99 -12.12
N THR A 201 -29.20 26.70 -11.72
CA THR A 201 -29.22 28.18 -11.65
C THR A 201 -29.08 28.84 -13.03
N TYR A 202 -28.60 28.10 -14.03
CA TYR A 202 -28.33 28.58 -15.39
C TYR A 202 -29.19 27.84 -16.44
N LEU A 203 -30.40 27.41 -16.09
CA LEU A 203 -31.48 27.00 -17.00
C LEU A 203 -32.54 28.11 -17.12
#